data_AF-A0A523Z5G0-F1
#
_entry.id   AF-A0A523Z5G0-F1
#
_cell.length_a   1.000
_cell.length_b   1.000
_cell.length_c   1.000
_cell.angle_alpha   90.00
_cell.angle_beta   90.00
_cell.angle_gamma   90.00
#
_symmetry.space_group_name_H-M   'P 1'
#
loop_
_entity.id
_entity.type
_entity.pdbx_description
1 polymer ?
#
loop_
_entity_poly.entity_id
_entity_poly.type
_entity_poly.pdbx_seq_one_letter_code
_entity_poly.pdbx_strand_id
1 'polypeptide(L)' 'MGVGVGLRTRAGELTDEMVLVVMVTRKVPRAQLAPEDFVPPEIEGVPVDIQEVGHVRAG' A
#
# COMPACT_ATOMS: atom_id res chain seq x y z
N MET A 1 -2.89 6.87 7.79
CA MET A 1 -2.09 6.12 6.80
C MET A 1 -0.70 5.90 7.38
N GLY A 2 -0.09 4.74 7.14
CA GLY A 2 1.26 4.42 7.60
C GLY A 2 2.12 3.95 6.44
N VAL A 3 3.43 4.22 6.50
CA VAL A 3 4.41 3.85 5.46
C VAL A 3 5.58 3.13 6.12
N GLY A 4 6.07 2.07 5.48
CA GLY A 4 7.25 1.33 5.90
C GLY A 4 7.94 0.64 4.74
N VAL A 5 9.08 0.00 5.03
CA VAL A 5 9.79 -0.86 4.07
C VAL A 5 9.46 -2.31 4.42
N GLY A 6 9.17 -3.14 3.42
CA GLY A 6 8.83 -4.53 3.63
C GLY A 6 8.87 -5.37 2.35
N LEU A 7 8.42 -6.61 2.46
CA LEU A 7 8.26 -7.52 1.33
C LEU A 7 6.86 -7.36 0.72
N ARG A 8 6.77 -7.44 -0.61
CA ARG A 8 5.49 -7.32 -1.33
C ARG A 8 4.61 -8.53 -1.02
N THR A 9 3.32 -8.26 -0.87
CA THR A 9 2.28 -9.30 -0.86
C THR A 9 1.60 -9.40 -2.23
N ARG A 10 1.49 -10.60 -2.81
CA ARG A 10 0.69 -10.87 -4.01
C ARG A 10 -0.25 -12.04 -3.74
N ALA A 11 -1.55 -11.87 -4.03
CA ALA A 11 -2.57 -12.89 -3.78
C ALA A 11 -2.59 -13.46 -2.32
N GLY A 12 -2.18 -12.64 -1.34
CA GLY A 12 -2.10 -13.04 0.07
C GLY A 12 -0.78 -13.69 0.49
N GLU A 13 0.16 -13.89 -0.44
CA GLU A 13 1.46 -14.49 -0.17
C GLU A 13 2.57 -13.44 -0.20
N LEU A 14 3.50 -13.53 0.74
CA LEU A 14 4.73 -12.73 0.73
C LEU A 14 5.63 -13.19 -0.42
N THR A 15 6.24 -12.23 -1.08
CA THR A 15 7.26 -12.45 -2.12
C THR A 15 8.62 -11.99 -1.63
N ASP A 16 9.69 -12.27 -2.38
CA ASP A 16 11.05 -11.81 -2.06
C ASP A 16 11.34 -10.39 -2.60
N GLU A 17 10.33 -9.69 -3.12
CA GLU A 17 10.46 -8.34 -3.66
C GLU A 17 10.38 -7.28 -2.54
N MET A 18 11.46 -6.55 -2.33
CA MET A 18 11.50 -5.40 -1.40
C MET A 18 10.73 -4.21 -1.98
N VAL A 19 9.83 -3.62 -1.18
CA VAL A 19 8.91 -2.53 -1.58
C VAL A 19 8.71 -1.52 -0.46
N LEU A 20 8.21 -0.33 -0.84
CA LEU A 20 7.55 0.58 0.09
C LEU A 20 6.13 0.08 0.34
N VAL A 21 5.84 -0.31 1.58
CA VAL A 21 4.51 -0.73 2.01
C VAL A 21 3.73 0.48 2.48
N VAL A 22 2.62 0.77 1.82
CA VAL A 22 1.68 1.83 2.18
C VAL A 22 0.40 1.21 2.70
N MET A 23 0.09 1.45 3.98
CA MET A 23 -1.10 0.89 4.62
C MET A 23 -2.26 1.90 4.58
N VAL A 24 -3.38 1.44 4.02
CA VAL A 24 -4.62 2.22 3.89
C VAL A 24 -5.77 1.53 4.61
N THR A 25 -6.77 2.31 5.01
CA THR A 25 -7.98 1.78 5.66
C THR A 25 -8.90 1.08 4.67
N ARG A 26 -8.97 1.58 3.43
CA ARG A 26 -9.79 1.02 2.34
C ARG A 26 -9.14 1.26 0.99
N LYS A 27 -9.24 0.29 0.08
CA LYS A 27 -9.01 0.46 -1.36
C LYS A 27 -10.33 0.83 -2.03
N VAL A 28 -10.26 1.76 -2.98
CA VAL A 28 -11.40 2.17 -3.80
C VAL A 28 -11.00 2.19 -5.28
N PRO A 29 -11.96 2.08 -6.21
CA PRO A 29 -11.69 2.27 -7.63
C PRO A 29 -11.04 3.63 -7.89
N ARG A 30 -10.12 3.70 -8.86
CA ARG A 30 -9.40 4.94 -9.21
C ARG A 30 -10.31 6.12 -9.50
N ALA A 31 -11.47 5.88 -10.12
CA ALA A 31 -12.45 6.92 -10.43
C ALA A 31 -13.06 7.60 -9.17
N GLN A 32 -12.87 7.01 -7.98
CA GLN A 32 -13.35 7.52 -6.70
C GLN A 32 -12.23 8.16 -5.87
N LEU A 33 -10.99 8.18 -6.35
CA LEU A 33 -9.87 8.85 -5.68
C LEU A 33 -9.78 10.30 -6.12
N ALA A 34 -9.57 11.21 -5.18
CA ALA A 34 -9.09 12.54 -5.53
C ALA A 34 -7.68 12.42 -6.12
N PRO A 35 -7.24 13.34 -7.01
CA PRO A 35 -5.91 13.30 -7.59
C PRO A 35 -4.79 13.26 -6.53
N GLU A 36 -4.98 13.95 -5.41
CA GLU A 36 -4.07 13.97 -4.26
C GLU A 36 -4.05 12.68 -3.42
N ASP A 37 -5.11 11.85 -3.48
CA ASP A 37 -5.16 10.55 -2.80
C ASP A 37 -4.48 9.44 -3.62
N PHE A 38 -4.05 9.76 -4.84
CA PHE A 38 -3.40 8.79 -5.71
C PHE A 38 -1.96 8.52 -5.26
N VAL A 39 -1.74 7.32 -4.72
CA VAL A 39 -0.39 6.83 -4.42
C VAL A 39 0.26 6.32 -5.71
N PRO A 40 1.42 6.85 -6.12
CA PRO A 40 2.12 6.37 -7.30
C PRO A 40 2.58 4.91 -7.12
N PRO A 41 2.66 4.13 -8.20
CA PRO A 41 3.09 2.73 -8.13
C PRO A 41 4.58 2.57 -7.80
N GLU A 42 5.35 3.66 -7.89
CA GLU A 42 6.80 3.71 -7.67
C GLU A 42 7.19 5.09 -7.14
N ILE A 43 8.15 5.13 -6.21
CA ILE A 43 8.73 6.37 -5.66
C ILE A 43 10.26 6.22 -5.74
N GLU A 44 10.92 7.12 -6.47
CA GLU A 44 12.39 7.12 -6.63
C GLU A 44 12.97 5.77 -7.10
N GLY A 45 12.29 5.07 -8.02
CA GLY A 45 12.73 3.75 -8.47
C GLY A 45 12.31 2.59 -7.56
N VAL A 46 11.72 2.88 -6.40
CA VAL A 46 11.30 1.87 -5.43
C VAL A 46 9.82 1.52 -5.64
N PRO A 47 9.48 0.26 -5.93
CA PRO A 47 8.09 -0.16 -6.10
C PRO A 47 7.28 0.02 -4.82
N VAL A 48 6.02 0.43 -4.97
CA VAL A 48 5.06 0.60 -3.88
C VAL A 48 4.09 -0.59 -3.83
N ASP A 49 3.81 -1.08 -2.62
CA ASP A 49 2.76 -2.06 -2.34
C ASP A 49 1.71 -1.45 -1.41
N ILE A 50 0.48 -1.35 -1.90
CA ILE A 50 -0.64 -0.78 -1.15
C ILE A 50 -1.38 -1.92 -0.45
N GLN A 51 -1.38 -1.92 0.87
CA GLN A 51 -2.04 -2.93 1.69
C GLN A 51 -3.24 -2.33 2.43
N GLU A 52 -4.39 -2.96 2.31
CA GLU A 52 -5.58 -2.58 3.06
C GLU A 52 -5.58 -3.32 4.40
N VAL A 53 -5.52 -2.59 5.49
CA VAL A 53 -5.43 -3.16 6.85
C VAL A 53 -6.68 -2.93 7.70
N GLY A 54 -7.71 -2.27 7.15
CA GLY A 54 -8.90 -1.87 7.89
C GLY A 54 -8.59 -0.88 9.02
N HIS A 55 -9.43 -0.84 10.06
CA HIS A 55 -9.15 -0.07 11.27
C HIS A 55 -8.18 -0.85 12.17
N VAL A 56 -6.93 -0.42 12.22
CA VAL A 56 -5.96 -0.92 13.19
C VAL A 56 -6.47 -0.58 14.59
N ARG A 57 -6.88 -1.60 15.37
CA ARG A 57 -7.18 -1.45 16.80
C ARG A 57 -5.94 -1.84 17.58
N ALA A 58 -5.37 -0.91 18.34
CA ALA A 58 -4.47 -1.26 19.43
C ALA A 58 -5.34 -1.77 20.59
N GLY A 59 -5.12 -3.01 21.01
CA GLY A 59 -5.66 -3.57 22.25
C GLY A 59 -4.73 -3.31 23.42
#